data_AF-A0A7C8CQH4-F1
#
_entry.id   AF-A0A7C8CQH4-F1
#
_cell.length_a   1.000
_cell.length_b   1.000
_cell.length_c   1.000
_cell.angle_alpha   90.00
_cell.angle_beta   90.00
_cell.angle_gamma   90.00
#
_symmetry.space_group_name_H-M   'P 1'
#
loop_
_entity.id
_entity.type
_entity.pdbx_description
1 polymer ?
#
loop_
_entity_poly.entity_id
_entity_poly.type
_entity_poly.pdbx_seq_one_letter_code
_entity_poly.pdbx_strand_id
1 'polypeptide(L)'
;MGDLNTGIRGVDKTGESFYAEECFIGLLGQGWIDRWRSRHPSKAELSWYSRKGAGFRIDHALASPMLDERISSARYEHSVREAIAMQVGR
;
A
#
# COMPACT_ATOMS: atom_id res chain seq x y z
N MET A 1 10.68 -3.59 0.20
CA MET A 1 9.31 -4.12 0.08
C MET A 1 8.90 -4.68 1.43
N GLY A 2 7.67 -4.46 1.86
CA GLY A 2 7.12 -5.06 3.07
C GLY A 2 6.07 -4.17 3.72
N ASP A 3 5.62 -4.59 4.90
CA ASP A 3 4.81 -3.77 5.79
C ASP A 3 5.66 -2.65 6.39
N LEU A 4 5.39 -1.41 5.96
CA LEU A 4 6.06 -0.23 6.48
C LEU A 4 5.27 0.46 7.60
N ASN A 5 4.07 -0.03 7.92
CA ASN A 5 3.15 0.57 8.90
C ASN A 5 2.91 2.09 8.70
N THR A 6 3.06 2.57 7.47
CA THR A 6 2.97 3.99 7.12
C THR A 6 2.40 4.16 5.71
N GLY A 7 2.12 5.40 5.32
CA GLY A 7 1.60 5.78 4.01
C GLY A 7 1.32 7.27 3.96
N ILE A 8 0.55 7.71 2.96
CA ILE A 8 0.10 9.09 2.78
C ILE A 8 -1.34 9.23 3.25
N ARG A 9 -1.61 10.18 4.15
CA ARG A 9 -2.96 10.49 4.64
C ARG A 9 -3.89 10.91 3.50
N GLY A 10 -5.12 10.42 3.54
CA GLY A 10 -6.12 10.70 2.50
C GLY A 10 -5.92 9.91 1.21
N VAL A 11 -4.80 9.20 1.06
CA VAL A 11 -4.50 8.33 -0.09
C VAL A 11 -4.45 6.86 0.34
N ASP A 12 -3.64 6.58 1.36
CA ASP A 12 -3.37 5.23 1.85
C ASP A 12 -4.20 4.88 3.10
N LYS A 13 -4.92 5.85 3.67
CA LYS A 13 -6.00 5.65 4.64
C LYS A 13 -6.92 6.87 4.69
N THR A 14 -8.15 6.68 5.16
CA THR A 14 -9.07 7.78 5.48
C THR A 14 -8.81 8.33 6.89
N GLY A 15 -8.91 9.65 7.07
CA GLY A 15 -8.88 10.29 8.39
C GLY A 15 -7.50 10.79 8.81
N GLU A 16 -6.98 10.26 9.91
CA GLU A 16 -5.77 10.75 10.59
C GLU A 16 -4.47 10.57 9.77
N SER A 17 -3.34 11.14 10.23
CA SER A 17 -2.03 10.93 9.62
C SER A 17 -1.37 9.63 10.08
N PHE A 18 -0.38 9.13 9.34
CA PHE A 18 0.51 8.07 9.83
C PHE A 18 1.63 8.69 10.68
N TYR A 19 2.09 7.99 11.71
CA TYR A 19 3.20 8.46 12.55
C TYR A 19 4.46 8.77 11.73
N ALA A 20 4.78 7.90 10.76
CA ALA A 20 5.95 8.02 9.90
C ALA A 20 5.61 8.54 8.48
N GLU A 21 4.53 9.31 8.33
CA GLU A 21 4.10 9.85 7.02
C GLU A 21 5.20 10.70 6.37
N GLU A 22 5.82 11.60 7.14
CA GLU A 22 6.89 12.47 6.63
C GLU A 22 8.12 11.69 6.17
N CYS A 23 8.50 10.64 6.89
CA CYS A 23 9.58 9.75 6.46
C CYS A 23 9.25 9.04 5.16
N PHE A 24 8.01 8.59 4.99
CA PHE A 24 7.56 7.94 3.75
C PHE A 24 7.57 8.91 2.57
N ILE A 25 7.04 10.12 2.75
CA ILE A 25 7.12 11.19 1.75
C ILE A 25 8.58 11.53 1.42
N GLY A 26 9.46 11.56 2.43
CA GLY A 26 10.88 11.79 2.26
C GLY A 26 11.58 10.71 1.43
N LEU A 27 11.19 9.44 1.56
CA LEU A 27 11.68 8.36 0.68
C LEU A 27 11.24 8.60 -0.76
N LEU A 28 9.97 8.93 -0.99
CA LEU A 28 9.47 9.24 -2.34
C LEU A 28 10.19 10.46 -2.94
N GLY A 29 10.44 11.49 -2.13
CA GLY A 29 11.19 12.69 -2.52
C GLY A 29 12.66 12.43 -2.91
N GLN A 30 13.25 11.34 -2.42
CA GLN A 30 14.59 10.88 -2.84
C GLN A 30 14.59 10.12 -4.18
N GLY A 31 13.42 9.95 -4.82
CA GLY A 31 13.29 9.25 -6.10
C GLY A 31 12.96 7.77 -5.97
N TRP A 32 12.62 7.27 -4.77
CA TRP A 32 12.05 5.94 -4.63
C TRP A 32 10.64 5.89 -5.20
N ILE A 33 10.35 4.89 -6.02
CA ILE A 33 9.06 4.77 -6.71
C ILE A 33 8.20 3.73 -5.99
N ASP A 34 7.03 4.14 -5.51
CA ASP A 34 5.99 3.22 -5.06
C ASP A 34 5.41 2.47 -6.27
N ARG A 35 5.79 1.20 -6.38
CA ARG A 35 5.52 0.37 -7.56
C ARG A 35 4.03 0.21 -7.82
N TRP A 36 3.25 -0.05 -6.77
CA TRP A 36 1.81 -0.23 -6.90
C TRP A 36 1.16 1.06 -7.39
N ARG A 37 1.47 2.19 -6.74
CA ARG A 37 0.88 3.50 -7.10
C ARG A 37 1.24 3.92 -8.52
N SER A 38 2.48 3.71 -8.95
CA SER A 38 2.92 4.10 -10.29
C SER A 38 2.19 3.37 -11.44
N ARG A 39 1.65 2.17 -11.18
CA ARG A 39 0.89 1.37 -12.18
C ARG A 39 -0.62 1.52 -12.01
N HIS A 40 -1.06 2.13 -10.91
CA HIS A 40 -2.46 2.32 -10.56
C HIS A 40 -2.74 3.75 -10.07
N PRO A 41 -2.39 4.80 -10.84
CA PRO A 41 -2.41 6.18 -10.35
C PRO A 41 -3.81 6.69 -9.97
N SER A 42 -4.87 6.07 -10.50
CA SER A 42 -6.27 6.44 -10.25
C SER A 42 -7.03 5.48 -9.34
N LYS A 43 -6.37 4.45 -8.81
CA LYS A 43 -7.03 3.48 -7.92
C LYS A 43 -6.68 3.77 -6.46
N ALA A 44 -7.64 3.46 -5.59
CA ALA A 44 -7.41 3.30 -4.16
C ALA A 44 -7.64 1.83 -3.81
N GLU A 45 -6.63 1.15 -3.29
CA GLU A 45 -6.69 -0.26 -2.89
C GLU A 45 -5.98 -0.42 -1.55
N LEU A 46 -6.49 -1.31 -0.70
CA LEU A 46 -6.06 -1.44 0.68
C LEU A 46 -5.37 -2.79 0.89
N SER A 47 -4.21 -2.77 1.53
CA SER A 47 -3.43 -3.98 1.81
C SER A 47 -3.87 -4.65 3.10
N TRP A 48 -4.35 -3.86 4.08
CA TRP A 48 -4.70 -4.34 5.41
C TRP A 48 -5.98 -3.70 5.95
N TYR A 49 -6.72 -4.47 6.74
CA TYR A 49 -7.89 -3.99 7.49
C TYR A 49 -7.71 -4.33 8.96
N SER A 50 -7.93 -3.33 9.81
CA SER A 50 -7.97 -3.54 11.26
C SER A 50 -9.15 -4.41 11.66
N ARG A 51 -9.08 -4.98 12.86
CA ARG A 51 -10.20 -5.72 13.47
C ARG A 51 -11.48 -4.87 13.62
N LYS A 52 -11.34 -3.54 13.63
CA LYS A 52 -12.45 -2.58 13.72
C LYS A 52 -12.99 -2.14 12.35
N GLY A 53 -12.49 -2.72 11.25
CA GLY A 53 -12.93 -2.41 9.89
C GLY A 53 -12.25 -1.22 9.22
N ALA A 54 -11.42 -0.45 9.93
CA ALA A 54 -10.62 0.61 9.30
C ALA A 54 -9.59 0.01 8.33
N GLY A 55 -9.53 0.55 7.12
CA GLY A 55 -8.70 0.07 6.03
C GLY A 55 -7.46 0.93 5.78
N PHE A 56 -6.35 0.27 5.42
CA PHE A 56 -5.05 0.89 5.25
C PHE A 56 -4.29 0.26 4.08
N ARG A 57 -3.45 1.04 3.41
CA ARG A 57 -2.45 0.57 2.46
C ARG A 57 -1.06 0.85 3.04
N ILE A 58 -0.54 -0.13 3.78
CA ILE A 58 0.72 -0.01 4.55
C ILE A 58 1.81 -0.96 4.05
N ASP A 59 1.47 -1.89 3.16
CA ASP A 59 2.41 -2.76 2.49
C ASP A 59 2.87 -2.10 1.19
N HIS A 60 4.14 -1.71 1.14
CA HIS A 60 4.73 -1.00 0.00
C HIS A 60 5.87 -1.78 -0.64
N ALA A 61 5.93 -1.71 -1.97
CA ALA A 61 7.10 -2.08 -2.75
C ALA A 61 7.69 -0.79 -3.34
N LEU A 62 8.77 -0.30 -2.76
CA LEU A 62 9.55 0.81 -3.31
C LEU A 62 10.67 0.28 -4.19
N ALA A 63 10.94 0.92 -5.32
CA ALA A 63 12.05 0.58 -6.20
C ALA A 63 12.87 1.81 -6.58
N SER A 64 14.15 1.59 -6.88
CA SER A 64 14.97 2.58 -7.58
C SER A 64 14.47 2.74 -9.02
N PRO A 65 14.77 3.88 -9.69
CA PRO A 65 14.35 4.11 -11.08
C PRO A 65 14.76 2.97 -12.04
N MET A 66 16.00 2.49 -11.95
CA MET A 66 16.50 1.40 -12.81
C MET A 66 15.75 0.07 -12.62
N LEU A 67 15.27 -0.20 -11.41
CA LEU A 67 14.50 -1.41 -11.14
C LEU A 67 13.03 -1.23 -11.56
N ASP A 68 12.49 -0.02 -11.41
CA ASP A 68 11.12 0.32 -11.81
C ASP A 68 10.86 0.01 -13.29
N GLU A 69 11.79 0.38 -14.16
CA GLU A 69 11.74 0.14 -15.61
C GLU A 69 11.60 -1.34 -15.97
N ARG A 70 12.10 -2.23 -15.11
CA ARG A 70 12.07 -3.69 -15.35
C ARG A 70 10.83 -4.37 -14.79
N ILE A 71 10.04 -3.67 -13.98
CA ILE A 71 8.85 -4.24 -13.34
C ILE A 71 7.62 -3.90 -14.17
N SER A 72 6.99 -4.93 -14.75
CA SER A 72 5.81 -4.81 -15.62
C SER A 72 4.49 -4.63 -14.86
N SER A 73 4.37 -5.19 -13.66
CA SER A 73 3.12 -5.13 -12.87
C SER A 73 3.37 -5.19 -11.36
N ALA A 74 2.42 -4.70 -10.58
CA ALA A 74 2.39 -4.79 -9.12
C ALA A 74 0.93 -4.86 -8.66
N ARG A 75 0.55 -5.88 -7.89
CA ARG A 75 -0.83 -6.10 -7.45
C ARG A 75 -0.86 -6.62 -6.02
N TYR A 76 -1.92 -6.31 -5.29
CA TYR A 76 -2.21 -7.01 -4.04
C TYR A 76 -2.94 -8.32 -4.36
N GLU A 77 -2.57 -9.39 -3.65
CA GLU A 77 -3.26 -10.68 -3.75
C GLU A 77 -4.29 -10.77 -2.63
N HIS A 78 -5.57 -10.69 -2.99
CA HIS A 78 -6.67 -10.61 -2.03
C HIS A 78 -7.39 -11.95 -1.82
N SER A 79 -7.17 -12.94 -2.68
CA SER A 79 -7.86 -14.24 -2.60
C SER A 79 -7.66 -14.95 -1.26
N VAL A 80 -6.48 -14.82 -0.65
CA VAL A 80 -6.15 -15.50 0.61
C VAL A 80 -7.03 -15.00 1.76
N ARG A 81 -7.27 -13.68 1.85
CA ARG A 81 -8.14 -13.12 2.90
C ARG A 81 -9.62 -13.36 2.61
N GLU A 82 -10.01 -13.34 1.33
CA GLU A 82 -11.39 -13.55 0.91
C GLU A 82 -11.83 -15.00 1.12
N ALA A 83 -10.93 -15.96 0.86
CA ALA A 83 -11.18 -17.38 1.14
C ALA A 83 -11.49 -17.63 2.62
N ILE A 84 -10.78 -16.96 3.54
CA ILE A 84 -11.03 -17.07 4.97
C ILE A 84 -12.34 -16.35 5.34
N ALA A 85 -12.61 -15.17 4.80
CA ALA A 85 -13.87 -14.46 5.08
C ALA A 85 -15.11 -15.30 4.71
N MET A 86 -15.07 -15.98 3.55
CA MET A 86 -16.15 -16.88 3.12
C MET A 86 -16.30 -18.11 4.01
N GLN A 87 -15.22 -18.59 4.63
CA GLN A 87 -15.28 -19.73 5.56
C GLN A 87 -15.83 -19.36 6.94
N VAL A 88 -15.74 -18.10 7.34
CA VAL A 88 -16.10 -17.64 8.71
C VAL A 88 -17.49 -16.97 8.76
N GLY A 89 -18.23 -16.92 7.65
CA GLY A 89 -19.62 -16.45 7.63
C GLY A 89 -19.79 -14.99 8.08
N ARG A 90 -18.93 -14.10 7.59
CA ARG A 90 -19.07 -12.65 7.73
C ARG A 90 -19.54 -12.01 6.44
#